data_AF-A0A2T2R5N7-F1
#
_entry.id   AF-A0A2T2R5N7-F1
#
_cell.length_a   1.000
_cell.length_b   1.000
_cell.length_c   1.000
_cell.angle_alpha   90.00
_cell.angle_beta   90.00
_cell.angle_gamma   90.00
#
_symmetry.space_group_name_H-M   'P 1'
#
loop_
_entity.id
_entity.type
_entity.pdbx_description
1 polymer ?
#
loop_
_entity_poly.entity_id
_entity_poly.type
_entity_poly.pdbx_seq_one_letter_code
_entity_poly.pdbx_strand_id
1 'polypeptide(L)'
;MFSQNQTNTETALQNPIPPPTHETQYRAIGLVWGTYQPQEKLTRGRMKLSEQASVETVLLGRAISVVKKYINLEQPHLWVVYPRTRQKQDYLHLQIVGIWEPTTLHESSQRAEQLQAETVSQVNSQAGYFSIRGELIFYSEVQQKIIIKIKRGTSEKPTFFKLKLNGTLPDEKEKLGWFWDLDAQLKGEELVVTKAQKISPLTHQKKPNRAPKKQSSTSSKQKENFSQKSPKPIPRRTKSRSQGKKKMESN
;
A
#
# COMPACT_ATOMS: atom_id res chain seq x y z
N MET A 1 -31.03 21.47 43.78
CA MET A 1 -31.02 20.25 42.94
C MET A 1 -30.21 20.55 41.70
N PHE A 2 -28.90 20.30 41.74
CA PHE A 2 -28.03 20.37 40.57
C PHE A 2 -27.27 19.06 40.52
N SER A 3 -27.63 18.20 39.58
CA SER A 3 -26.85 17.03 39.24
C SER A 3 -27.03 16.79 37.75
N GLN A 4 -26.12 17.34 36.96
CA GLN A 4 -25.71 16.83 35.65
C GLN A 4 -24.30 17.34 35.38
N ASN A 5 -23.31 16.44 35.49
CA ASN A 5 -22.03 16.47 34.77
C ASN A 5 -21.17 15.27 35.23
N GLN A 6 -21.57 14.05 34.85
CA GLN A 6 -20.75 12.84 35.04
C GLN A 6 -20.73 11.93 33.80
N THR A 7 -20.79 12.48 32.59
CA THR A 7 -20.75 11.68 31.35
C THR A 7 -19.70 12.18 30.37
N ASN A 8 -18.43 12.32 30.80
CA ASN A 8 -17.36 12.69 29.84
C ASN A 8 -15.93 12.21 30.14
N THR A 9 -15.71 11.31 31.11
CA THR A 9 -14.37 10.80 31.45
C THR A 9 -14.18 9.30 31.17
N GLU A 10 -15.22 8.62 30.68
CA GLU A 10 -15.21 7.18 30.38
C GLU A 10 -14.88 6.87 28.92
N THR A 11 -14.29 7.82 28.19
CA THR A 11 -13.70 7.65 26.85
C THR A 11 -12.38 6.90 27.00
N ALA A 12 -12.55 5.63 27.35
CA ALA A 12 -11.58 4.59 27.64
C ALA A 12 -10.32 4.65 26.76
N LEU A 13 -9.18 4.41 27.41
CA LEU A 13 -7.90 3.98 26.85
C LEU A 13 -8.11 3.24 25.52
N GLN A 14 -8.03 3.98 24.41
CA GLN A 14 -8.42 3.42 23.12
C GLN A 14 -7.38 2.41 22.68
N ASN A 15 -7.85 1.22 22.31
CA ASN A 15 -7.03 0.22 21.65
C ASN A 15 -6.33 0.86 20.44
N PRO A 16 -5.01 0.66 20.29
CA PRO A 16 -4.22 1.31 19.23
C PRO A 16 -4.71 0.96 17.82
N ILE A 17 -5.37 -0.19 17.68
CA ILE A 17 -6.03 -0.64 16.46
C ILE A 17 -7.47 -1.00 16.84
N PRO A 18 -8.47 -0.13 16.56
CA PRO A 18 -9.86 -0.44 16.86
C PRO A 18 -10.36 -1.61 16.01
N PRO A 19 -11.42 -2.34 16.42
CA PRO A 19 -12.00 -3.39 15.58
C PRO A 19 -12.55 -2.82 14.25
N PRO A 20 -12.70 -3.65 13.21
CA PRO A 20 -13.32 -3.21 11.98
C PRO A 20 -14.81 -2.89 12.19
N THR A 21 -15.31 -1.84 11.53
CA THR A 21 -16.72 -1.43 11.57
C THR A 21 -17.59 -2.11 10.52
N HIS A 22 -16.97 -2.58 9.43
CA HIS A 22 -17.66 -3.29 8.36
C HIS A 22 -16.90 -4.55 7.97
N GLU A 23 -17.64 -5.54 7.50
CA GLU A 23 -17.12 -6.84 7.08
C GLU A 23 -16.00 -6.70 6.04
N THR A 24 -16.19 -5.89 4.99
CA THR A 24 -15.18 -5.65 3.93
C THR A 24 -14.42 -4.34 4.09
N GLN A 25 -14.20 -3.88 5.33
CA GLN A 25 -13.41 -2.68 5.60
C GLN A 25 -11.92 -2.96 5.36
N TYR A 26 -11.35 -2.29 4.35
CA TYR A 26 -9.92 -2.35 4.06
C TYR A 26 -9.08 -1.80 5.20
N ARG A 27 -7.98 -2.48 5.48
CA ARG A 27 -7.08 -2.14 6.58
C ARG A 27 -5.65 -2.59 6.26
N ALA A 28 -4.68 -1.76 6.59
CA ALA A 28 -3.29 -2.16 6.67
C ALA A 28 -2.64 -1.24 7.69
N ILE A 29 -2.67 -1.65 8.95
CA ILE A 29 -2.15 -0.89 10.09
C ILE A 29 -1.36 -1.84 10.97
N GLY A 30 -0.27 -1.34 11.54
CA GLY A 30 0.53 -2.10 12.47
C GLY A 30 1.05 -1.27 13.63
N LEU A 31 1.55 -1.98 14.62
CA LEU A 31 2.23 -1.49 15.79
C LEU A 31 3.63 -2.06 15.79
N VAL A 32 4.59 -1.18 15.98
CA VAL A 32 6.01 -1.54 15.96
C VAL A 32 6.67 -0.88 17.16
N TRP A 33 7.28 -1.68 18.02
CA TRP A 33 8.14 -1.20 19.09
C TRP A 33 9.55 -1.01 18.54
N GLY A 34 10.12 0.18 18.71
CA GLY A 34 11.46 0.45 18.23
C GLY A 34 11.84 1.93 18.24
N THR A 35 13.05 2.21 17.77
CA THR A 35 13.63 3.55 17.74
C THR A 35 13.67 4.06 16.31
N TYR A 36 13.01 5.19 16.03
CA TYR A 36 13.06 5.80 14.72
C TYR A 36 14.30 6.68 14.58
N GLN A 37 15.19 6.30 13.65
CA GLN A 37 16.43 7.01 13.36
C GLN A 37 16.29 7.78 12.05
N PRO A 38 16.08 9.11 12.09
CA PRO A 38 16.04 9.93 10.89
C PRO A 38 17.42 9.96 10.20
N GLN A 39 17.41 10.08 8.88
CA GLN A 39 18.60 10.34 8.06
C GLN A 39 18.74 11.86 7.85
N GLU A 40 19.14 12.31 6.65
CA GLU A 40 19.29 13.73 6.30
C GLU A 40 18.06 14.59 6.61
N LYS A 41 16.86 14.01 6.50
CA LYS A 41 15.58 14.68 6.75
C LYS A 41 14.79 13.89 7.78
N LEU A 42 14.18 14.57 8.73
CA LEU A 42 13.29 13.96 9.73
C LEU A 42 12.22 13.04 9.12
N THR A 43 11.76 13.33 7.90
CA THR A 43 10.72 12.56 7.21
C THR A 43 11.17 11.21 6.66
N ARG A 44 12.47 10.93 6.59
CA ARG A 44 13.02 9.68 6.07
C ARG A 44 14.07 9.13 7.04
N GLY A 45 13.98 7.83 7.31
CA GLY A 45 14.85 7.19 8.27
C GLY A 45 14.73 5.68 8.25
N ARG A 46 15.18 5.06 9.31
CA ARG A 46 15.00 3.63 9.57
C ARG A 46 14.38 3.43 10.94
N MET A 47 13.51 2.44 11.06
CA MET A 47 13.02 1.94 12.34
C MET A 47 13.99 0.88 12.81
N LYS A 48 14.73 1.13 13.90
CA LYS A 48 15.57 0.13 14.56
C LYS A 48 14.69 -0.70 15.48
N LEU A 49 14.61 -2.01 15.21
CA LEU A 49 13.80 -2.98 15.97
C LEU A 49 14.67 -3.75 16.97
N SER A 50 15.90 -4.05 16.56
CA SER A 50 16.95 -4.68 17.37
C SER A 50 18.33 -4.26 16.83
N GLU A 51 19.40 -4.79 17.39
CA GLU A 51 20.76 -4.53 16.89
C GLU A 51 20.98 -5.01 15.45
N GLN A 52 20.27 -6.07 15.03
CA GLN A 52 20.45 -6.69 13.70
C GLN A 52 19.27 -6.43 12.75
N ALA A 53 18.15 -5.87 13.23
CA ALA A 53 16.95 -5.66 12.42
C ALA A 53 16.57 -4.18 12.36
N SER A 54 16.44 -3.66 11.14
CA SER A 54 15.89 -2.33 10.89
C SER A 54 15.10 -2.29 9.59
N VAL A 55 14.09 -1.42 9.50
CA VAL A 55 13.24 -1.31 8.30
C VAL A 55 13.18 0.14 7.83
N GLU A 56 13.28 0.36 6.51
CA GLU A 56 13.15 1.71 5.95
C GLU A 56 11.79 2.31 6.32
N THR A 57 11.82 3.54 6.82
CA THR A 57 10.65 4.16 7.43
C THR A 57 10.50 5.61 7.01
N VAL A 58 9.26 6.00 6.73
CA VAL A 58 8.88 7.37 6.39
C VAL A 58 7.99 7.94 7.49
N LEU A 59 8.33 9.11 8.01
CA LEU A 59 7.47 9.84 8.94
C LEU A 59 6.46 10.72 8.16
N LEU A 60 5.18 10.40 8.28
CA LEU A 60 4.12 11.17 7.60
C LEU A 60 3.88 12.52 8.29
N GLY A 61 3.48 13.52 7.49
CA GLY A 61 3.24 14.90 7.92
C GLY A 61 2.43 15.03 9.22
N ARG A 62 1.39 14.21 9.38
CA ARG A 62 0.51 14.23 10.56
C ARG A 62 1.22 13.88 11.87
N ALA A 63 2.30 13.10 11.82
CA ALA A 63 3.06 12.69 13.00
C ALA A 63 4.27 13.61 13.28
N ILE A 64 4.66 14.47 12.32
CA ILE A 64 5.86 15.32 12.43
C ILE A 64 5.77 16.24 13.65
N SER A 65 4.65 16.93 13.83
CA SER A 65 4.50 17.90 14.93
C SER A 65 4.57 17.25 16.30
N VAL A 66 4.03 16.03 16.44
CA VAL A 66 4.09 15.25 17.69
C VAL A 66 5.53 14.83 17.95
N VAL A 67 6.17 14.22 16.95
CA VAL A 67 7.57 13.75 17.06
C VAL A 67 8.51 14.88 17.45
N LYS A 68 8.41 16.04 16.79
CA LYS A 68 9.31 17.17 17.06
C LYS A 68 9.15 17.78 18.46
N LYS A 69 7.94 17.71 19.04
CA LYS A 69 7.63 18.44 20.27
C LYS A 69 7.70 17.58 21.52
N TYR A 70 7.34 16.31 21.41
CA TYR A 70 7.01 15.49 22.57
C TYR A 70 7.77 14.17 22.66
N ILE A 71 8.60 13.84 21.67
CA ILE A 71 9.15 12.49 21.53
C ILE A 71 10.68 12.52 21.52
N ASN A 72 11.29 11.70 22.38
CA ASN A 72 12.72 11.51 22.40
C ASN A 72 13.12 10.37 21.46
N LEU A 73 13.57 10.69 20.25
CA LEU A 73 13.97 9.70 19.23
C LEU A 73 15.17 8.81 19.61
N GLU A 74 15.84 9.05 20.74
CA GLU A 74 16.87 8.15 21.26
C GLU A 74 16.28 6.95 22.01
N GLN A 75 15.02 7.02 22.40
CA GLN A 75 14.32 5.95 23.13
C GLN A 75 13.41 5.14 22.21
N PRO A 76 13.14 3.87 22.55
CA PRO A 76 12.15 3.10 21.84
C PRO A 76 10.74 3.57 22.20
N HIS A 77 9.87 3.63 21.20
CA HIS A 77 8.47 4.02 21.35
C HIS A 77 7.57 3.02 20.63
N LEU A 78 6.28 3.02 20.97
CA LEU A 78 5.28 2.23 20.26
C LEU A 78 4.69 3.03 19.10
N TRP A 79 5.13 2.70 17.90
CA TRP A 79 4.76 3.41 16.69
C TRP A 79 3.53 2.81 16.04
N VAL A 80 2.58 3.66 15.65
CA VAL A 80 1.50 3.29 14.75
C VAL A 80 1.97 3.51 13.33
N VAL A 81 1.93 2.45 12.51
CA VAL A 81 2.50 2.46 11.16
C VAL A 81 1.52 1.91 10.11
N TYR A 82 1.71 2.33 8.86
CA TYR A 82 1.15 1.65 7.69
C TYR A 82 2.25 0.89 6.95
N PRO A 83 2.13 -0.45 6.77
CA PRO A 83 3.07 -1.21 5.97
C PRO A 83 2.82 -0.98 4.48
N ARG A 84 3.90 -0.96 3.69
CA ARG A 84 3.85 -0.78 2.25
C ARG A 84 4.97 -1.57 1.58
N THR A 85 4.68 -2.18 0.44
CA THR A 85 5.73 -2.73 -0.43
C THR A 85 6.10 -1.70 -1.50
N ARG A 86 7.39 -1.35 -1.63
CA ARG A 86 7.89 -0.53 -2.74
C ARG A 86 7.88 -1.37 -4.01
N GLN A 87 7.03 -1.04 -4.97
CA GLN A 87 6.85 -1.86 -6.17
C GLN A 87 8.11 -2.01 -7.04
N LYS A 88 8.96 -0.99 -7.11
CA LYS A 88 10.14 -1.00 -8.00
C LYS A 88 11.29 -1.84 -7.44
N GLN A 89 11.52 -1.76 -6.13
CA GLN A 89 12.65 -2.40 -5.46
C GLN A 89 12.26 -3.65 -4.66
N ASP A 90 10.97 -3.90 -4.54
CA ASP A 90 10.38 -5.08 -3.91
C ASP A 90 10.73 -5.32 -2.44
N TYR A 91 10.76 -4.25 -1.64
CA TYR A 91 10.99 -4.34 -0.20
C TYR A 91 9.86 -3.70 0.62
N LEU A 92 9.76 -4.11 1.89
CA LEU A 92 8.84 -3.53 2.88
C LEU A 92 9.38 -2.19 3.38
N HIS A 93 8.51 -1.19 3.44
CA HIS A 93 8.78 0.02 4.20
C HIS A 93 7.59 0.35 5.09
N LEU A 94 7.89 1.03 6.20
CA LEU A 94 6.91 1.48 7.16
C LEU A 94 6.62 2.97 6.95
N GLN A 95 5.37 3.37 7.18
CA GLN A 95 4.99 4.78 7.22
C GLN A 95 4.49 5.08 8.62
N ILE A 96 5.26 5.82 9.42
CA ILE A 96 4.85 6.26 10.74
C ILE A 96 3.72 7.25 10.60
N VAL A 97 2.63 6.96 11.28
CA VAL A 97 1.42 7.73 11.19
C VAL A 97 0.94 8.28 12.52
N GLY A 98 1.51 7.80 13.61
CA GLY A 98 1.23 8.23 14.97
C GLY A 98 2.08 7.44 15.95
N ILE A 99 1.89 7.74 17.23
CA ILE A 99 2.54 7.09 18.35
C ILE A 99 1.43 6.72 19.32
N TRP A 100 1.53 5.55 19.92
CA TRP A 100 0.58 5.11 20.93
C TRP A 100 1.28 5.07 22.29
N GLU A 101 1.02 6.11 23.09
CA GLU A 101 1.48 6.22 24.47
C GLU A 101 0.34 6.77 25.33
N PRO A 102 -0.54 5.88 25.82
CA PRO A 102 -1.71 6.32 26.58
C PRO A 102 -1.32 7.03 27.90
N THR A 103 -0.14 6.74 28.46
CA THR A 103 0.34 7.36 29.72
C THR A 103 0.87 8.78 29.54
N THR A 104 1.46 9.12 28.39
CA THR A 104 1.96 10.49 28.12
C THR A 104 0.87 11.41 27.56
N LEU A 105 -0.22 10.84 27.03
CA LEU A 105 -1.33 11.57 26.41
C LEU A 105 -2.58 11.72 27.30
N HIS A 106 -2.72 10.93 28.37
CA HIS A 106 -3.79 11.01 29.36
C HIS A 106 -3.17 11.08 30.76
N GLU A 107 -3.89 11.62 31.76
CA GLU A 107 -3.46 11.53 33.15
C GLU A 107 -3.10 10.08 33.50
N SER A 108 -1.88 9.89 34.01
CA SER A 108 -1.28 8.59 34.31
C SER A 108 -2.12 7.83 35.32
N SER A 109 -3.01 6.96 34.83
CA SER A 109 -3.72 5.99 35.66
C SER A 109 -2.99 4.66 35.64
N GLN A 110 -3.04 3.90 36.75
CA GLN A 110 -2.46 2.55 36.82
C GLN A 110 -2.95 1.65 35.69
N ARG A 111 -4.22 1.83 35.27
CA ARG A 111 -4.80 1.10 34.13
C ARG A 111 -4.13 1.43 32.81
N ALA A 112 -3.78 2.70 32.57
CA ALA A 112 -3.08 3.14 31.36
C ALA A 112 -1.68 2.54 31.28
N GLU A 113 -0.96 2.54 32.40
CA GLU A 113 0.38 1.97 32.52
C GLU A 113 0.39 0.47 32.26
N GLN A 114 -0.56 -0.27 32.85
CA GLN A 114 -0.71 -1.71 32.65
C GLN A 114 -1.01 -2.04 31.18
N LEU A 115 -2.00 -1.38 30.56
CA LEU A 115 -2.34 -1.61 29.15
C LEU A 115 -1.17 -1.30 28.22
N GLN A 116 -0.41 -0.24 28.52
CA GLN A 116 0.78 0.10 27.75
C GLN A 116 1.85 -0.97 27.88
N ALA A 117 2.17 -1.39 29.11
CA ALA A 117 3.17 -2.41 29.38
C ALA A 117 2.82 -3.75 28.72
N GLU A 118 1.56 -4.19 28.82
CA GLU A 118 1.06 -5.41 28.18
C GLU A 118 1.18 -5.35 26.65
N THR A 119 0.71 -4.25 26.04
CA THR A 119 0.76 -4.08 24.58
C THR A 119 2.21 -4.01 24.09
N VAL A 120 3.08 -3.27 24.78
CA VAL A 120 4.51 -3.19 24.44
C VAL A 120 5.17 -4.56 24.57
N SER A 121 4.91 -5.30 25.65
CA SER A 121 5.44 -6.65 25.83
C SER A 121 5.03 -7.60 24.71
N GLN A 122 3.75 -7.59 24.31
CA GLN A 122 3.23 -8.39 23.20
C GLN A 122 3.85 -7.97 21.86
N VAL A 123 3.90 -6.68 21.55
CA VAL A 123 4.44 -6.20 20.27
C VAL A 123 5.94 -6.42 20.18
N ASN A 124 6.69 -6.18 21.27
CA ASN A 124 8.13 -6.35 21.32
C ASN A 124 8.53 -7.83 21.19
N SER A 125 7.85 -8.74 21.89
CA SER A 125 8.08 -10.19 21.74
C SER A 125 7.80 -10.71 20.33
N GLN A 126 6.97 -10.01 19.57
CA GLN A 126 6.60 -10.36 18.19
C GLN A 126 7.29 -9.49 17.13
N ALA A 127 8.22 -8.61 17.55
CA ALA A 127 8.90 -7.60 16.71
C ALA A 127 7.97 -6.69 15.87
N GLY A 128 6.67 -6.65 16.20
CA GLY A 128 5.64 -5.94 15.47
C GLY A 128 4.36 -6.75 15.27
N TYR A 129 3.22 -6.08 15.32
CA TYR A 129 1.90 -6.66 15.02
C TYR A 129 1.21 -5.88 13.90
N PHE A 130 0.61 -6.56 12.94
CA PHE A 130 -0.05 -5.96 11.78
C PHE A 130 -1.42 -6.61 11.55
N SER A 131 -2.45 -5.76 11.49
CA SER A 131 -3.81 -6.14 11.09
C SER A 131 -4.04 -5.72 9.65
N ILE A 132 -4.29 -6.68 8.77
CA ILE A 132 -4.33 -6.50 7.32
C ILE A 132 -5.63 -7.10 6.78
N ARG A 133 -6.46 -6.25 6.17
CA ARG A 133 -7.75 -6.64 5.57
C ARG A 133 -7.81 -6.18 4.12
N GLY A 134 -8.03 -7.10 3.19
CA GLY A 134 -8.09 -6.76 1.77
C GLY A 134 -8.36 -7.92 0.82
N GLU A 135 -8.24 -7.65 -0.48
CA GLU A 135 -8.51 -8.62 -1.54
C GLU A 135 -7.28 -9.50 -1.79
N LEU A 136 -7.41 -10.82 -1.71
CA LEU A 136 -6.33 -11.72 -2.12
C LEU A 136 -6.26 -11.79 -3.65
N ILE A 137 -5.15 -11.29 -4.20
CA ILE A 137 -4.92 -11.22 -5.65
C ILE A 137 -3.83 -12.17 -6.14
N PHE A 138 -3.02 -12.71 -5.23
CA PHE A 138 -2.01 -13.70 -5.55
C PHE A 138 -1.69 -14.53 -4.31
N TYR A 139 -1.53 -15.83 -4.52
CA TYR A 139 -1.06 -16.77 -3.51
C TYR A 139 -0.18 -17.82 -4.20
N SER A 140 0.96 -18.12 -3.60
CA SER A 140 1.83 -19.21 -4.00
C SER A 140 2.24 -19.97 -2.75
N GLU A 141 1.79 -21.21 -2.65
CA GLU A 141 2.11 -22.09 -1.52
C GLU A 141 3.58 -22.49 -1.54
N VAL A 142 4.12 -22.84 -2.70
CA VAL A 142 5.52 -23.22 -2.87
C VAL A 142 6.46 -22.07 -2.46
N GLN A 143 6.12 -20.83 -2.83
CA GLN A 143 6.94 -19.67 -2.48
C GLN A 143 6.57 -19.07 -1.13
N GLN A 144 5.53 -19.56 -0.46
CA GLN A 144 4.99 -18.97 0.76
C GLN A 144 4.70 -17.47 0.57
N LYS A 145 4.14 -17.08 -0.57
CA LYS A 145 3.90 -15.66 -0.92
C LYS A 145 2.42 -15.36 -1.03
N ILE A 146 2.02 -14.28 -0.38
CA ILE A 146 0.67 -13.73 -0.36
C ILE A 146 0.75 -12.29 -0.85
N ILE A 147 -0.13 -11.89 -1.77
CA ILE A 147 -0.30 -10.48 -2.14
C ILE A 147 -1.74 -10.06 -1.90
N ILE A 148 -1.90 -9.12 -0.98
CA ILE A 148 -3.18 -8.48 -0.67
C ILE A 148 -3.23 -7.13 -1.35
N LYS A 149 -4.35 -6.86 -2.02
CA LYS A 149 -4.69 -5.55 -2.56
C LYS A 149 -5.51 -4.79 -1.54
N ILE A 150 -5.02 -3.60 -1.18
CA ILE A 150 -5.64 -2.72 -0.20
C ILE A 150 -6.14 -1.46 -0.93
N LYS A 151 -7.45 -1.19 -0.87
CA LYS A 151 -8.06 0.03 -1.39
C LYS A 151 -8.00 1.16 -0.36
N ARG A 152 -7.83 2.39 -0.84
CA ARG A 152 -7.80 3.62 -0.06
C ARG A 152 -8.93 4.54 -0.51
N GLY A 153 -9.71 4.99 0.46
CA GLY A 153 -10.85 5.89 0.25
C GLY A 153 -12.12 5.17 -0.19
N THR A 154 -13.23 5.89 -0.09
CA THR A 154 -14.58 5.46 -0.46
C THR A 154 -15.04 6.05 -1.80
N SER A 155 -14.16 6.74 -2.53
CA SER A 155 -14.49 7.38 -3.80
C SER A 155 -14.81 6.36 -4.90
N GLU A 156 -15.50 6.79 -5.95
CA GLU A 156 -15.84 5.95 -7.12
C GLU A 156 -14.60 5.35 -7.82
N LYS A 157 -13.44 6.00 -7.69
CA LYS A 157 -12.15 5.51 -8.18
C LYS A 157 -11.16 5.44 -7.03
N PRO A 158 -11.29 4.44 -6.13
CA PRO A 158 -10.42 4.35 -4.98
C PRO A 158 -9.02 3.96 -5.44
N THR A 159 -8.01 4.67 -4.93
CA THR A 159 -6.63 4.27 -5.17
C THR A 159 -6.36 2.97 -4.43
N PHE A 160 -5.45 2.14 -4.93
CA PHE A 160 -5.07 0.91 -4.23
C PHE A 160 -3.57 0.78 -4.18
N PHE A 161 -3.11 -0.17 -3.37
CA PHE A 161 -1.75 -0.64 -3.37
C PHE A 161 -1.75 -2.14 -3.12
N LYS A 162 -0.63 -2.78 -3.46
CA LYS A 162 -0.39 -4.19 -3.21
C LYS A 162 0.58 -4.30 -2.04
N LEU A 163 0.25 -5.13 -1.07
CA LEU A 163 1.12 -5.47 0.06
C LEU A 163 1.54 -6.92 -0.10
N LYS A 164 2.85 -7.16 -0.05
CA LYS A 164 3.45 -8.50 -0.06
C LYS A 164 3.64 -8.99 1.37
N LEU A 165 3.33 -10.26 1.55
CA LEU A 165 3.33 -10.99 2.81
C LEU A 165 3.88 -12.39 2.55
N ASN A 166 4.52 -12.97 3.55
CA ASN A 166 5.02 -14.33 3.52
C ASN A 166 4.16 -15.24 4.42
N GLY A 167 4.04 -16.51 4.06
CA GLY A 167 3.31 -17.53 4.82
C GLY A 167 2.28 -18.31 4.00
N THR A 168 1.56 -19.21 4.69
CA THR A 168 0.47 -20.02 4.14
C THR A 168 -0.90 -19.45 4.48
N LEU A 169 -1.87 -19.74 3.63
CA LEU A 169 -3.28 -19.60 3.96
C LEU A 169 -3.89 -20.99 4.22
N PRO A 170 -4.90 -21.10 5.10
CA PRO A 170 -5.63 -22.35 5.35
C PRO A 170 -6.01 -23.07 4.07
N ASP A 171 -6.00 -24.41 4.09
CA ASP A 171 -6.32 -25.21 2.92
C ASP A 171 -7.82 -25.16 2.60
N GLU A 172 -8.17 -24.21 1.74
CA GLU A 172 -9.51 -24.02 1.22
C GLU A 172 -9.49 -24.10 -0.31
N LYS A 173 -10.53 -24.71 -0.90
CA LYS A 173 -10.66 -24.92 -2.35
C LYS A 173 -10.52 -23.64 -3.18
N GLU A 174 -10.91 -22.49 -2.63
CA GLU A 174 -10.85 -21.19 -3.32
C GLU A 174 -10.23 -20.12 -2.42
N LYS A 175 -9.00 -19.73 -2.70
CA LYS A 175 -8.30 -18.67 -1.94
C LYS A 175 -8.46 -17.29 -2.60
N LEU A 176 -8.29 -17.24 -3.93
CA LEU A 176 -8.28 -16.02 -4.73
C LEU A 176 -9.67 -15.42 -4.93
N GLY A 177 -9.76 -14.10 -5.08
CA GLY A 177 -11.05 -13.41 -5.31
C GLY A 177 -11.88 -13.27 -4.04
N TRP A 178 -11.30 -13.53 -2.87
CA TRP A 178 -11.92 -13.34 -1.56
C TRP A 178 -11.31 -12.17 -0.82
N PHE A 179 -12.10 -11.61 0.10
CA PHE A 179 -11.66 -10.68 1.11
C PHE A 179 -11.13 -11.46 2.31
N TRP A 180 -9.92 -11.12 2.75
CA TRP A 180 -9.22 -11.81 3.83
C TRP A 180 -8.91 -10.84 4.97
N ASP A 181 -8.96 -11.36 6.18
CA ASP A 181 -8.48 -10.74 7.41
C ASP A 181 -7.25 -11.50 7.91
N LEU A 182 -6.13 -10.82 8.02
CA LEU A 182 -4.83 -11.40 8.32
C LEU A 182 -4.18 -10.68 9.50
N ASP A 183 -3.68 -11.48 10.42
CA ASP A 183 -2.70 -11.02 11.40
C ASP A 183 -1.30 -11.38 10.89
N ALA A 184 -0.37 -10.44 10.98
CA ALA A 184 1.01 -10.65 10.57
C ALA A 184 1.99 -10.07 11.60
N GLN A 185 3.19 -10.66 11.62
CA GLN A 185 4.33 -10.22 12.42
C GLN A 185 5.46 -9.78 11.52
N LEU A 186 6.29 -8.87 12.02
CA LEU A 186 7.49 -8.44 11.32
C LEU A 186 8.65 -9.37 11.69
N LYS A 187 9.24 -10.05 10.72
CA LYS A 187 10.43 -10.90 10.90
C LYS A 187 11.54 -10.38 10.02
N GLY A 188 12.53 -9.72 10.62
CA GLY A 188 13.56 -8.98 9.89
C GLY A 188 12.94 -7.82 9.11
N GLU A 189 12.95 -7.90 7.78
CA GLU A 189 12.36 -6.90 6.88
C GLU A 189 11.09 -7.38 6.16
N GLU A 190 10.52 -8.53 6.57
CA GLU A 190 9.36 -9.14 5.92
C GLU A 190 8.16 -9.27 6.87
N LEU A 191 6.95 -9.15 6.33
CA LEU A 191 5.72 -9.44 7.07
C LEU A 191 5.33 -10.89 6.88
N VAL A 192 5.23 -11.64 7.98
CA VAL A 192 4.87 -13.05 8.00
C VAL A 192 3.49 -13.22 8.61
N VAL A 193 2.57 -13.82 7.86
CA VAL A 193 1.20 -14.10 8.29
C VAL A 193 1.22 -15.13 9.42
N THR A 194 0.52 -14.83 10.51
CA THR A 194 0.37 -15.72 11.68
C THR A 194 -1.04 -16.24 11.82
N LYS A 195 -2.05 -15.46 11.43
CA LYS A 195 -3.43 -15.89 11.34
C LYS A 195 -4.05 -15.38 10.05
N ALA A 196 -4.94 -16.19 9.49
CA ALA A 196 -5.66 -15.85 8.28
C ALA A 196 -7.10 -16.35 8.38
N GLN A 197 -8.04 -15.43 8.16
CA GLN A 197 -9.46 -15.71 8.11
C GLN A 197 -10.02 -15.23 6.79
N LYS A 198 -10.74 -16.12 6.10
CA LYS A 198 -11.50 -15.79 4.92
C LYS A 198 -12.83 -15.15 5.33
N ILE A 199 -13.18 -14.03 4.71
CA ILE A 199 -14.33 -13.22 5.12
C ILE A 199 -15.47 -13.37 4.11
N SER A 200 -15.34 -12.78 2.92
CA SER A 200 -16.42 -12.76 1.94
C SER A 200 -15.91 -12.87 0.51
N PRO A 201 -16.68 -13.49 -0.39
CA PRO A 201 -16.32 -13.53 -1.80
C PRO A 201 -16.46 -12.14 -2.38
N LEU A 202 -15.51 -11.73 -3.21
CA LEU A 202 -15.63 -10.46 -3.93
C LEU A 202 -16.52 -10.71 -5.13
N THR A 203 -17.69 -10.07 -5.15
CA THR A 203 -18.51 -10.00 -6.36
C THR A 203 -17.70 -9.25 -7.42
N HIS A 204 -17.00 -9.98 -8.28
CA HIS A 204 -16.43 -9.41 -9.49
C HIS A 204 -17.61 -8.84 -10.27
N GLN A 205 -17.77 -7.52 -10.28
CA GLN A 205 -18.66 -6.88 -11.24
C GLN A 205 -18.17 -7.36 -12.61
N LYS A 206 -18.94 -8.25 -13.24
CA LYS A 206 -18.68 -8.69 -14.60
C LYS A 206 -18.52 -7.40 -15.40
N LYS A 207 -17.36 -7.20 -16.02
CA LYS A 207 -17.21 -6.15 -17.01
C LYS A 207 -18.39 -6.32 -17.97
N PRO A 208 -19.20 -5.29 -18.24
CA PRO A 208 -20.25 -5.43 -19.23
C PRO A 208 -19.59 -5.95 -20.50
N ASN A 209 -20.08 -7.09 -20.99
CA ASN A 209 -19.57 -7.74 -22.20
C ASN A 209 -19.38 -6.66 -23.26
N ARG A 210 -18.12 -6.36 -23.62
CA ARG A 210 -17.86 -5.64 -24.86
C ARG A 210 -18.39 -6.56 -25.94
N ALA A 211 -19.54 -6.18 -26.52
CA ALA A 211 -20.11 -6.88 -27.64
C ALA A 211 -19.00 -7.14 -28.69
N PRO A 212 -18.90 -8.35 -29.25
CA PRO A 212 -17.89 -8.63 -30.25
C PRO A 212 -18.06 -7.64 -31.40
N LYS A 213 -17.01 -6.86 -31.69
CA LYS A 213 -16.95 -6.04 -32.91
C LYS A 213 -17.20 -7.00 -34.08
N LYS A 214 -18.35 -6.84 -34.76
CA LYS A 214 -18.60 -7.47 -36.06
C LYS A 214 -17.43 -7.11 -36.96
N GLN A 215 -16.58 -8.08 -37.29
CA GLN A 215 -15.66 -7.97 -38.42
C GLN A 215 -16.56 -7.83 -39.65
N SER A 216 -16.60 -6.64 -40.22
CA SER A 216 -17.15 -6.42 -41.56
C SER A 216 -16.32 -7.23 -42.54
N SER A 217 -16.83 -8.39 -42.93
CA SER A 217 -16.33 -9.17 -44.06
C SER A 217 -16.38 -8.30 -45.31
N THR A 218 -15.23 -7.81 -45.76
CA THR A 218 -15.10 -7.21 -47.09
C THR A 218 -15.15 -8.37 -48.07
N SER A 219 -16.32 -8.61 -48.64
CA SER A 219 -16.52 -9.58 -49.70
C SER A 219 -15.76 -9.13 -50.95
N SER A 220 -14.84 -9.98 -51.37
CA SER A 220 -14.24 -10.01 -52.69
C SER A 220 -15.32 -10.03 -53.77
N LYS A 221 -15.39 -8.98 -54.60
CA LYS A 221 -16.05 -9.04 -55.90
C LYS A 221 -15.03 -8.95 -57.02
N GLN A 222 -15.12 -9.94 -57.91
CA GLN A 222 -14.31 -10.21 -59.07
C GLN A 222 -14.39 -9.11 -60.15
N LYS A 223 -13.36 -9.12 -60.99
CA LYS A 223 -13.11 -8.37 -62.23
C LYS A 223 -14.11 -8.69 -63.36
N GLU A 224 -14.31 -7.72 -64.26
CA GLU A 224 -14.28 -7.82 -65.75
C GLU A 224 -14.30 -6.37 -66.33
N ASN A 225 -13.24 -5.87 -67.02
CA ASN A 225 -12.99 -5.80 -68.50
C ASN A 225 -14.05 -4.97 -69.28
N PHE A 226 -13.84 -4.04 -70.23
CA PHE A 226 -12.78 -3.52 -71.14
C PHE A 226 -13.28 -2.10 -71.62
N SER A 227 -12.50 -1.04 -71.91
CA SER A 227 -11.96 -0.71 -73.25
C SER A 227 -11.49 0.77 -73.37
N GLN A 228 -10.23 0.96 -73.81
CA GLN A 228 -9.63 1.95 -74.75
C GLN A 228 -9.85 3.48 -74.67
N LYS A 229 -8.75 4.25 -74.51
CA LYS A 229 -8.08 5.07 -75.57
C LYS A 229 -6.81 5.81 -75.06
N SER A 230 -5.89 6.09 -76.00
CA SER A 230 -4.43 6.31 -75.92
C SER A 230 -3.97 7.80 -75.69
N PRO A 231 -2.72 8.26 -76.00
CA PRO A 231 -1.52 8.29 -75.13
C PRO A 231 -0.77 9.66 -74.96
N LYS A 232 0.02 9.82 -73.86
CA LYS A 232 1.30 10.60 -73.61
C LYS A 232 1.43 12.09 -74.06
N PRO A 233 2.18 13.01 -73.34
CA PRO A 233 3.61 12.84 -73.04
C PRO A 233 4.16 13.47 -71.73
N ILE A 234 5.45 13.18 -71.47
CA ILE A 234 6.29 13.63 -70.35
C ILE A 234 6.95 14.99 -70.68
N PRO A 235 7.19 15.87 -69.69
CA PRO A 235 8.53 16.46 -69.53
C PRO A 235 8.99 16.42 -68.06
N ARG A 236 10.14 15.81 -67.76
CA ARG A 236 11.52 16.36 -67.74
C ARG A 236 11.82 17.26 -66.52
N ARG A 237 12.37 16.58 -65.50
CA ARG A 237 13.30 17.02 -64.44
C ARG A 237 14.03 18.35 -64.67
N THR A 238 14.04 19.21 -63.65
CA THR A 238 15.15 20.12 -63.35
C THR A 238 15.56 20.05 -61.88
N LYS A 239 16.87 19.99 -61.67
CA LYS A 239 17.59 20.12 -60.40
C LYS A 239 18.01 21.59 -60.22
N SER A 240 17.99 22.09 -59.00
CA SER A 240 18.95 23.05 -58.44
C SER A 240 18.91 22.82 -56.92
N ARG A 241 19.96 22.50 -56.16
CA ARG A 241 21.42 22.77 -56.15
C ARG A 241 21.79 24.24 -55.97
N SER A 242 21.94 24.62 -54.71
CA SER A 242 23.07 25.41 -54.14
C SER A 242 22.94 25.30 -52.61
N GLN A 243 23.90 24.67 -51.90
CA GLN A 243 25.16 25.25 -51.41
C GLN A 243 24.91 26.57 -50.66
N GLY A 244 25.27 26.75 -49.39
CA GLY A 244 26.06 25.95 -48.47
C GLY A 244 26.93 26.87 -47.60
N LYS A 245 27.33 26.37 -46.41
CA LYS A 245 28.51 26.77 -45.62
C LYS A 245 28.44 28.18 -45.00
N LYS A 246 29.05 28.49 -43.84
CA LYS A 246 30.04 27.80 -42.98
C LYS A 246 30.12 28.57 -41.64
N LYS A 247 30.48 27.84 -40.57
CA LYS A 247 31.47 28.14 -39.50
C LYS A 247 31.56 29.59 -38.94
N MET A 248 31.60 29.70 -37.61
CA MET A 248 32.87 29.81 -36.85
C MET A 248 32.68 29.46 -35.36
N GLU A 249 33.73 28.86 -34.80
CA GLU A 249 34.00 28.54 -33.39
C GLU A 249 34.56 29.74 -32.61
N SER A 250 34.77 29.52 -31.30
CA SER A 250 35.55 30.28 -30.30
C SER A 250 34.91 31.58 -29.82
N ASN A 251 34.84 31.87 -28.51
CA ASN A 251 35.66 31.46 -27.37
C ASN A 251 34.78 31.27 -26.12
#